data_AF-A0A0P6YLC7-F1
#
_entry.id   AF-A0A0P6YLC7-F1
#
_cell.length_a   1.000
_cell.length_b   1.000
_cell.length_c   1.000
_cell.angle_alpha   90.00
_cell.angle_beta   90.00
_cell.angle_gamma   90.00
#
_symmetry.space_group_name_H-M   'P 1'
#
loop_
_entity.id
_entity.type
_entity.pdbx_description
1 polymer ?
#
loop_
_entity_poly.entity_id
_entity_poly.type
_entity_poly.pdbx_seq_one_letter_code
_entity_poly.pdbx_strand_id
1 'polypeptide(L)'
;MSPRPIRASDLVTYVYCHRAWWYRLQGYESSNVGPMQAGEVFHTAHGWRVFRARLLQMLGWGLLLVALLALVALAVVYWLG
;
A
#
# COMPACT_ATOMS: atom_id res chain seq x y z
N MET A 1 -31.27 -0.38 7.26
CA MET A 1 -30.28 -1.28 6.64
C MET A 1 -29.35 -0.40 5.82
N SER A 2 -28.07 -0.27 6.20
CA SER A 2 -27.11 0.58 5.46
C SER A 2 -26.69 -0.12 4.16
N PRO A 3 -26.62 0.56 3.01
CA PRO A 3 -26.15 -0.06 1.77
C PRO A 3 -24.69 -0.50 1.91
N ARG A 4 -24.39 -1.74 1.50
CA ARG A 4 -23.02 -2.27 1.53
C ARG A 4 -22.16 -1.53 0.50
N PRO A 5 -20.98 -1.00 0.87
CA PRO A 5 -20.10 -0.36 -0.10
C PRO A 5 -19.58 -1.38 -1.13
N ILE A 6 -19.53 -0.96 -2.39
CA ILE A 6 -18.97 -1.75 -3.49
C ILE A 6 -17.45 -1.78 -3.33
N ARG A 7 -16.86 -2.97 -3.29
CA ARG A 7 -15.41 -3.17 -3.16
C ARG A 7 -14.74 -3.25 -4.52
N ALA A 8 -13.42 -2.99 -4.59
CA ALA A 8 -12.65 -3.21 -5.81
C ALA A 8 -12.79 -4.66 -6.34
N SER A 9 -12.84 -5.63 -5.43
CA SER A 9 -13.07 -7.04 -5.79
C SER A 9 -14.46 -7.30 -6.37
N ASP A 10 -15.47 -6.48 -6.05
CA ASP A 10 -16.80 -6.59 -6.64
C ASP A 10 -16.76 -6.12 -8.11
N LEU A 11 -16.09 -4.99 -8.41
CA LEU A 11 -15.88 -4.51 -9.78
C LEU A 11 -15.12 -5.53 -10.63
N VAL A 12 -13.99 -6.02 -10.13
CA VAL A 12 -13.16 -6.99 -10.86
C VAL A 12 -13.93 -8.28 -11.15
N THR A 13 -14.71 -8.77 -10.17
CA THR A 13 -15.51 -9.99 -10.37
C THR A 13 -16.63 -9.75 -11.38
N TYR A 14 -17.28 -8.58 -11.37
CA TYR A 14 -18.33 -8.24 -12.33
C TYR A 14 -17.78 -8.17 -13.76
N VAL A 15 -16.65 -7.48 -13.96
CA VAL A 15 -15.99 -7.37 -15.28
C VAL A 15 -15.52 -8.74 -15.78
N TYR A 16 -15.00 -9.60 -14.90
CA TYR A 16 -14.62 -10.96 -15.27
C TYR A 16 -15.83 -11.84 -15.60
N CYS A 17 -16.84 -11.85 -14.73
CA CYS A 17 -18.08 -12.60 -14.91
C CYS A 17 -19.22 -12.06 -14.05
N HIS A 18 -20.20 -11.43 -14.71
CA HIS A 18 -21.40 -10.90 -14.07
C HIS A 18 -22.16 -11.95 -13.24
N ARG A 19 -22.25 -13.20 -13.73
CA ARG A 19 -22.93 -14.30 -13.03
C ARG A 19 -22.20 -14.68 -11.73
N ALA A 20 -20.88 -14.75 -11.76
CA ALA A 20 -20.07 -15.04 -10.57
C ALA A 20 -20.20 -13.92 -9.52
N TRP A 21 -20.26 -12.66 -9.96
CA TRP A 21 -20.53 -11.53 -9.08
C TRP A 21 -21.92 -11.62 -8.43
N TRP A 22 -22.96 -11.97 -9.21
CA TRP A 22 -24.31 -12.16 -8.69
C TRP A 22 -24.40 -13.29 -7.65
N TYR A 23 -23.70 -14.41 -7.90
CA TYR A 23 -23.60 -15.49 -6.92
C TYR A 23 -22.88 -15.06 -5.64
N ARG A 24 -21.82 -14.27 -5.76
CA ARG A 24 -21.15 -13.71 -4.58
C ARG A 24 -22.07 -12.80 -3.75
N LEU A 25 -22.94 -12.01 -4.39
CA LEU A 25 -23.94 -11.20 -3.68
C LEU A 25 -24.98 -12.02 -2.93
N GLN A 26 -25.26 -13.25 -3.38
CA GLN A 26 -26.14 -14.21 -2.69
C GLN A 26 -25.41 -15.03 -1.61
N GLY A 27 -24.10 -14.82 -1.42
CA GLY A 27 -23.30 -15.54 -0.42
C GLY A 27 -22.72 -16.87 -0.89
N TYR A 28 -22.77 -17.19 -2.18
CA TYR A 28 -22.08 -18.38 -2.69
C TYR A 28 -20.57 -18.19 -2.62
N GLU A 29 -19.89 -19.18 -2.03
CA GLU A 29 -18.43 -19.19 -1.95
C GLU A 29 -17.79 -19.52 -3.30
N SER A 30 -16.58 -19.00 -3.50
CA SER A 30 -15.77 -19.37 -4.66
C SER A 30 -15.16 -20.75 -4.44
N SER A 31 -15.09 -21.57 -5.49
CA SER A 31 -14.25 -22.77 -5.47
C SER A 31 -12.75 -22.45 -5.44
N ASN A 32 -12.35 -21.20 -5.72
CA ASN A 32 -10.97 -20.76 -5.83
C ASN A 32 -10.36 -20.26 -4.50
N VAL A 33 -10.73 -20.87 -3.37
CA VAL A 33 -10.30 -20.43 -2.03
C VAL A 33 -8.79 -20.52 -1.81
N GLY A 34 -8.14 -21.58 -2.29
CA GLY A 34 -6.70 -21.80 -2.08
C GLY A 34 -5.84 -20.68 -2.70
N PRO A 35 -5.98 -20.39 -4.01
CA PRO A 35 -5.28 -19.29 -4.65
C PRO A 35 -5.63 -17.92 -4.06
N MET A 36 -6.88 -17.70 -3.63
CA MET A 36 -7.26 -16.45 -2.95
C MET A 36 -6.52 -16.27 -1.61
N GLN A 37 -6.44 -17.31 -0.78
CA GLN A 37 -5.71 -17.27 0.49
C GLN A 37 -4.21 -17.06 0.27
N ALA A 38 -3.62 -17.74 -0.72
CA ALA A 38 -2.22 -17.53 -1.08
C ALA A 38 -1.97 -16.08 -1.53
N GLY A 39 -2.89 -15.51 -2.33
CA GLY A 39 -2.86 -14.11 -2.73
C GLY A 39 -2.93 -13.14 -1.54
N GLU A 40 -3.80 -13.40 -0.56
CA GLU A 40 -3.93 -12.59 0.67
C GLU A 40 -2.63 -12.58 1.48
N VAL A 41 -2.03 -13.76 1.68
CA VAL A 41 -0.74 -13.91 2.38
C VAL A 41 0.37 -13.16 1.64
N PHE A 42 0.41 -13.29 0.31
CA PHE A 42 1.38 -12.56 -0.50
C PHE A 42 1.19 -11.03 -0.41
N HIS A 43 -0.05 -10.54 -0.53
CA HIS A 43 -0.36 -9.10 -0.46
C HIS A 43 -0.04 -8.50 0.90
N THR A 44 -0.34 -9.20 1.99
CA THR A 44 0.01 -8.74 3.34
C THR A 44 1.53 -8.66 3.53
N ALA A 45 2.27 -9.70 3.13
CA ALA A 45 3.73 -9.71 3.19
C ALA A 45 4.35 -8.60 2.31
N HIS A 46 3.82 -8.37 1.11
CA HIS A 46 4.27 -7.29 0.24
C HIS A 46 3.98 -5.92 0.85
N GLY A 47 2.80 -5.72 1.45
CA GLY A 47 2.44 -4.48 2.15
C GLY A 47 3.45 -4.09 3.23
N TRP A 48 3.91 -5.06 4.03
CA TRP A 48 4.95 -4.83 5.03
C TRP A 48 6.30 -4.41 4.42
N ARG A 49 6.68 -4.99 3.28
CA ARG A 49 7.91 -4.62 2.57
C ARG A 49 7.83 -3.18 2.05
N VAL A 50 6.71 -2.81 1.44
CA VAL A 50 6.46 -1.44 0.94
C VAL A 50 6.46 -0.43 2.08
N PHE A 51 5.82 -0.76 3.21
CA PHE A 51 5.82 0.10 4.39
C PHE A 51 7.24 0.38 4.91
N ARG A 52 8.05 -0.68 5.07
CA ARG A 52 9.45 -0.55 5.52
C ARG A 52 10.29 0.25 4.52
N ALA A 53 10.13 0.00 3.23
CA ALA A 53 10.83 0.75 2.19
C ALA A 53 10.49 2.26 2.24
N ARG A 54 9.22 2.60 2.38
CA ARG A 54 8.78 4.00 2.53
C ARG A 54 9.33 4.64 3.81
N LEU A 55 9.34 3.91 4.92
CA LEU A 55 9.90 4.42 6.18
C LEU A 55 11.39 4.72 6.04
N LEU A 56 12.17 3.79 5.48
CA LEU A 56 13.60 4.01 5.23
C LEU A 56 13.85 5.16 4.26
N GLN A 57 13.02 5.30 3.22
CA GLN A 57 13.12 6.41 2.28
C GLN A 57 12.86 7.76 2.96
N MET A 58 11.82 7.86 3.81
CA MET A 58 11.55 9.07 4.59
C MET A 58 12.70 9.41 5.54
N LEU A 59 13.27 8.41 6.23
CA LEU A 59 14.44 8.62 7.08
C LEU A 59 15.65 9.10 6.28
N GLY A 60 15.89 8.52 5.09
CA GLY A 60 16.97 8.94 4.20
C GLY A 60 16.83 10.41 3.77
N TRP A 61 15.63 10.84 3.37
CA TRP A 61 15.36 12.24 3.06
C TRP A 61 15.54 13.16 4.27
N GLY A 62 15.11 12.74 5.46
CA GLY A 62 15.31 13.49 6.69
C GLY A 62 16.79 13.69 7.03
N LEU A 63 17.59 12.62 6.96
CA LEU A 63 19.04 12.68 7.18
C LEU A 63 19.74 13.57 6.15
N LEU A 64 19.36 13.47 4.88
CA LEU A 64 19.91 14.31 3.81
C LEU A 64 19.62 15.79 4.08
N LEU A 65 18.39 16.12 4.47
CA LEU A 65 18.01 17.49 4.81
C LEU A 65 18.86 18.03 5.98
N VAL A 66 19.01 17.25 7.05
CA VAL A 66 19.85 17.63 8.21
C VAL A 66 21.30 17.86 7.78
N ALA A 67 21.86 16.99 6.95
CA ALA A 67 23.24 17.14 6.45
C ALA A 67 23.41 18.43 5.61
N LEU A 68 22.45 18.73 4.74
CA LEU A 68 22.47 19.97 3.94
C LEU A 68 22.37 21.22 4.82
N LEU A 69 21.49 21.23 5.83
CA LEU A 69 21.36 22.34 6.77
C LEU A 69 22.64 22.55 7.58
N ALA A 70 23.26 21.47 8.06
CA ALA A 70 24.54 21.55 8.77
C ALA A 70 25.66 22.11 7.88
N LEU A 71 25.73 21.68 6.61
CA LEU A 71 26.70 22.18 5.66
C LEU A 71 26.53 23.68 5.39
N VAL A 72 25.28 24.14 5.19
CA VAL A 72 24.98 25.57 5.03
C VAL A 72 25.36 26.35 6.28
N ALA A 73 25.01 25.86 7.47
CA ALA A 73 25.36 26.52 8.73
C ALA A 73 26.88 26.67 8.90
N LEU A 74 27.65 25.61 8.62
CA LEU A 74 29.10 25.64 8.68
C LEU A 74 29.70 26.63 7.66
N ALA A 75 29.19 26.66 6.43
CA ALA A 75 29.64 27.59 5.41
C ALA A 75 29.39 29.05 5.82
N VAL A 76 28.22 29.34 6.41
CA VAL A 76 27.88 30.67 6.91
C VAL A 76 28.80 31.08 8.06
N VAL A 77 29.05 30.18 9.02
CA VAL A 77 29.96 30.44 10.15
C VAL A 77 31.38 30.72 9.66
N TYR A 78 31.87 29.94 8.69
CA TYR A 78 33.20 30.13 8.10
C TYR A 78 33.33 31.42 7.29
N TRP A 79 32.24 31.89 6.66
CA TRP A 79 32.28 33.12 5.84
C TRP A 79 32.17 34.40 6.68
N LEU A 80 31.50 34.33 7.85
CA LEU A 80 31.29 35.48 8.74
C LEU A 80 32.36 35.61 9.85
N GLY A 81 33.15 34.57 10.11
CA GLY A 81 34.25 34.56 11.08
C GLY A 81 35.61 34.71 10.40
#